data_AF-A0A9P7JGG0-F1
#
_entry.id   AF-A0A9P7JGG0-F1
#
_cell.length_a   1.000
_cell.length_b   1.000
_cell.length_c   1.000
_cell.angle_alpha   90.00
_cell.angle_beta   90.00
_cell.angle_gamma   90.00
#
_symmetry.space_group_name_H-M   'P 1'
#
loop_
_entity.id
_entity.type
_entity.pdbx_description
1 polymer ?
#
loop_
_entity_poly.entity_id
_entity_poly.type
_entity_poly.pdbx_seq_one_letter_code
_entity_poly.pdbx_strand_id
1 'polypeptide(L)'
;MFISTGSQADIWWNTLTAAQLTSWTTIKVAFQAQWPAIVVAAKSTLDYQEELLMLRLKEDDVGEHITVAGVSTWSHLHYHRHLQKLVQDMGIANAPVFIHQVCEVLPCVIRDLTSPAPATWTVFLDDIKDANIDVIQDKARQEKEKKEAEKVQNLRIAKLENRQMDPIEILRLQMQHTVIGPINTSSPPSSNMNTALNQSAMQHPRGQPPTQKNKTQCELMLMS
;
A
#
# COMPACT_ATOMS: atom_id res chain seq x y z
N MET A 1 36.91 21.94 -10.38
CA MET A 1 35.56 22.36 -10.82
C MET A 1 35.75 23.04 -12.17
N PHE A 2 35.31 22.42 -13.25
CA PHE A 2 35.47 22.97 -14.60
C PHE A 2 34.16 23.62 -15.02
N ILE A 3 34.23 24.85 -15.51
CA ILE A 3 33.11 25.52 -16.14
C ILE A 3 32.98 24.90 -17.53
N SER A 4 31.80 24.40 -17.90
CA SER A 4 31.61 23.80 -19.22
C SER A 4 31.83 24.85 -20.31
N THR A 5 32.69 24.54 -21.28
CA THR A 5 33.01 25.44 -22.40
C THR A 5 31.74 25.83 -23.17
N GLY A 6 31.55 27.12 -23.40
CA GLY A 6 30.36 27.67 -24.06
C GLY A 6 29.13 27.84 -23.15
N SER A 7 29.23 27.50 -21.86
CA SER A 7 28.16 27.80 -20.90
C SER A 7 28.06 29.30 -20.61
N GLN A 8 26.92 29.74 -20.09
CA GLN A 8 26.72 31.15 -19.71
C GLN A 8 27.70 31.61 -18.61
N ALA A 9 28.16 30.69 -17.76
CA ALA A 9 29.19 30.95 -16.77
C ALA A 9 30.58 31.11 -17.40
N ASP A 10 30.89 30.35 -18.45
CA ASP A 10 32.15 30.44 -19.21
C ASP A 10 32.20 31.76 -20.01
N ILE A 11 31.11 32.10 -20.69
CA ILE A 11 30.98 33.38 -21.40
C ILE A 11 31.14 34.54 -20.42
N TRP A 12 30.45 34.53 -19.27
CA TRP A 12 30.58 35.57 -18.26
C TRP A 12 32.01 35.68 -17.71
N TRP A 13 32.64 34.56 -17.36
CA TRP A 13 34.00 34.55 -16.83
C TRP A 13 34.99 35.23 -17.78
N ASN A 14 34.85 34.97 -19.08
CA ASN A 14 35.68 35.56 -20.13
C ASN A 14 35.36 37.05 -20.40
N THR A 15 34.25 37.59 -19.89
CA THR A 15 33.89 39.02 -19.98
C THR A 15 34.37 39.85 -18.80
N LEU A 16 34.96 39.22 -17.76
CA LEU A 16 35.48 39.93 -16.60
C LEU A 16 36.69 40.78 -16.97
N THR A 17 36.69 42.03 -16.54
CA THR A 17 37.82 42.95 -16.73
C THR A 17 39.00 42.57 -15.84
N ALA A 18 40.20 43.03 -16.19
CA ALA A 18 41.40 42.84 -15.37
C ALA A 18 41.22 43.37 -13.93
N ALA A 19 40.47 44.47 -13.77
CA ALA A 19 40.13 45.04 -12.46
C ALA A 19 39.21 44.13 -11.63
N GLN A 20 38.27 43.42 -12.27
CA GLN A 20 37.39 42.48 -11.58
C GLN A 20 38.11 41.19 -11.18
N LEU A 21 39.08 40.75 -11.98
CA LEU A 21 39.93 39.59 -11.72
C LEU A 21 41.06 39.86 -10.71
N THR A 22 41.20 41.09 -10.20
CA THR A 22 42.30 41.50 -9.32
C THR A 22 42.23 40.83 -7.93
N SER A 23 41.04 40.47 -7.46
CA SER A 23 40.87 39.81 -6.15
C SER A 23 39.66 38.86 -6.14
N TRP A 24 39.69 37.87 -5.25
CA TRP A 24 38.53 37.01 -5.02
C TRP A 24 37.28 37.79 -4.59
N THR A 25 37.48 38.86 -3.82
CA THR A 25 36.39 39.74 -3.36
C THR A 25 35.70 40.44 -4.54
N THR A 26 36.45 40.98 -5.49
CA THR A 26 35.89 41.63 -6.69
C THR A 26 35.22 40.65 -7.64
N ILE A 27 35.77 39.44 -7.77
CA ILE A 27 35.13 38.34 -8.51
C ILE A 27 33.79 37.96 -7.86
N LYS A 28 33.76 37.83 -6.52
CA LYS A 28 32.54 37.50 -5.78
C LYS A 28 31.45 38.56 -5.95
N VAL A 29 31.82 39.84 -5.95
CA VAL A 29 30.88 40.94 -6.22
C VAL A 29 30.33 40.87 -7.64
N ALA A 30 31.20 40.69 -8.64
CA ALA A 30 30.77 40.54 -10.04
C ALA A 30 29.89 39.31 -10.25
N PHE A 31 30.18 38.21 -9.54
CA PHE A 31 29.39 36.99 -9.56
C PHE A 31 27.99 37.22 -8.99
N GLN A 32 27.90 37.87 -7.82
CA GLN A 32 26.61 38.21 -7.19
C GLN A 32 25.79 39.20 -8.01
N ALA A 33 26.44 40.07 -8.79
CA ALA A 33 25.75 40.96 -9.72
C ALA A 33 25.18 40.20 -10.93
N GLN A 34 25.93 39.23 -11.48
CA GLN A 34 25.52 38.44 -12.63
C GLN A 34 24.47 37.38 -12.30
N TRP A 35 24.59 36.76 -11.13
CA TRP A 35 23.61 35.84 -10.57
C TRP A 35 23.16 36.37 -9.21
N PRO A 36 22.24 37.35 -9.18
CA PRO A 36 21.61 37.75 -7.95
C PRO A 36 21.04 36.52 -7.28
N ALA A 37 21.27 36.39 -5.97
CA ALA A 37 20.63 35.33 -5.21
C ALA A 37 19.11 35.45 -5.45
N ILE A 38 18.51 34.40 -6.00
CA ILE A 38 17.06 34.29 -6.01
C ILE A 38 16.67 34.41 -4.54
N VAL A 39 15.89 35.43 -4.19
CA VAL A 39 15.30 35.54 -2.87
C VAL A 39 14.37 34.34 -2.74
N VAL A 40 14.89 33.25 -2.21
CA VAL A 40 14.07 32.13 -1.75
C VAL A 40 13.27 32.75 -0.62
N ALA A 41 11.99 33.04 -0.89
CA ALA A 41 11.08 33.43 0.15
C ALA A 41 11.25 32.39 1.26
N ALA A 42 11.65 32.84 2.45
CA ALA A 42 11.82 31.94 3.57
C ALA A 42 10.48 31.21 3.73
N LYS A 43 10.50 29.89 3.54
CA LYS A 43 9.31 29.07 3.72
C LYS A 43 8.74 29.42 5.09
N SER A 44 7.48 29.80 5.11
CA SER A 44 6.78 30.08 6.34
C SER A 44 6.65 28.80 7.17
N THR A 45 6.39 28.93 8.47
CA THR A 45 6.08 27.76 9.30
C THR A 45 4.91 26.95 8.74
N LEU A 46 3.94 27.61 8.11
CA LEU A 46 2.81 26.95 7.48
C LEU A 46 3.25 26.13 6.25
N ASP A 47 4.12 26.67 5.40
CA ASP A 47 4.64 25.93 4.24
C ASP A 47 5.37 24.65 4.66
N TYR A 48 6.14 24.70 5.76
CA TYR A 48 6.79 23.51 6.30
C TYR A 48 5.80 22.50 6.89
N GLN A 49 4.73 22.96 7.54
CA GLN A 49 3.66 22.06 8.03
C GLN A 49 2.96 21.36 6.87
N GLU A 50 2.60 22.11 5.84
CA GLU A 50 1.98 21.56 4.64
C GLU A 50 2.91 20.55 3.96
N GLU A 51 4.19 20.87 3.81
CA GLU A 51 5.19 19.96 3.23
C GLU A 51 5.39 18.70 4.09
N LEU A 52 5.41 18.84 5.42
CA LEU A 52 5.52 17.72 6.35
C LEU A 52 4.33 16.76 6.23
N LEU A 53 3.10 17.29 6.12
CA LEU A 53 1.88 16.49 6.00
C LEU A 53 1.64 15.94 4.58
N MET A 54 2.22 16.58 3.56
CA MET A 54 2.23 16.09 2.18
C MET A 54 3.32 15.04 1.93
N LEU A 55 4.37 15.00 2.75
CA LEU A 55 5.42 14.01 2.61
C LEU A 55 4.85 12.61 2.87
N ARG A 56 4.81 11.79 1.82
CA ARG A 56 4.25 10.44 1.87
C ARG A 56 5.16 9.44 1.17
N LEU A 57 5.34 8.29 1.82
CA LEU A 57 5.82 7.08 1.17
C LEU A 57 4.59 6.31 0.66
N LYS A 58 4.58 5.89 -0.61
CA LYS A 58 3.46 5.10 -1.14
C LYS A 58 3.59 3.67 -0.67
N GLU A 59 2.46 3.01 -0.38
CA GLU A 59 2.43 1.60 0.00
C GLU A 59 3.12 0.71 -1.04
N ASP A 60 2.89 0.98 -2.32
CA ASP A 60 3.44 0.20 -3.43
C ASP A 60 4.97 0.43 -3.62
N ASP A 61 5.54 1.49 -3.03
CA ASP A 61 6.98 1.80 -3.11
C ASP A 61 7.74 1.29 -1.86
N VAL A 62 7.06 0.72 -0.86
CA VAL A 62 7.69 0.25 0.38
C VAL A 62 8.57 -0.96 0.11
N GLY A 63 9.81 -0.94 0.62
CA GLY A 63 10.75 -2.06 0.45
C GLY A 63 11.34 -2.16 -0.95
N GLU A 64 11.17 -1.13 -1.77
CA GLU A 64 11.77 -1.03 -3.10
C GLU A 64 13.08 -0.22 -3.08
N HIS A 65 13.93 -0.51 -4.05
CA HIS A 65 15.10 0.31 -4.34
C HIS A 65 14.73 1.46 -5.26
N ILE A 66 15.10 2.67 -4.87
CA ILE A 66 14.95 3.88 -5.69
C ILE A 66 16.33 4.44 -6.04
N THR A 67 16.44 5.01 -7.23
CA THR A 67 17.66 5.72 -7.65
C THR A 67 17.45 7.21 -7.49
N VAL A 68 18.23 7.85 -6.63
CA VAL A 68 18.18 9.29 -6.37
C VAL A 68 19.56 9.88 -6.66
N ALA A 69 19.62 10.83 -7.60
CA ALA A 69 20.88 11.44 -8.05
C ALA A 69 21.96 10.41 -8.46
N GLY A 70 21.56 9.29 -9.08
CA GLY A 70 22.47 8.24 -9.51
C GLY A 70 22.91 7.26 -8.42
N VAL A 71 22.41 7.42 -7.19
CA VAL A 71 22.70 6.50 -6.07
C VAL A 71 21.44 5.68 -5.76
N SER A 72 21.59 4.35 -5.75
CA SER A 72 20.52 3.44 -5.34
C SER A 72 20.41 3.41 -3.82
N THR A 73 19.19 3.56 -3.29
CA THR A 73 18.90 3.52 -1.85
C THR A 73 17.51 2.93 -1.64
N TRP A 74 17.21 2.46 -0.43
CA TRP A 74 15.88 1.99 -0.09
C TRP A 74 14.90 3.15 0.04
N SER A 75 13.67 2.96 -0.44
CA SER A 75 12.62 3.99 -0.42
C SER A 75 12.34 4.54 0.99
N HIS A 76 12.27 3.67 2.00
CA HIS A 76 12.05 4.06 3.40
C HIS A 76 13.21 4.89 3.98
N LEU A 77 14.46 4.58 3.61
CA LEU A 77 15.63 5.37 4.03
C LEU A 77 15.67 6.76 3.39
N HIS A 78 15.26 6.84 2.12
CA HIS A 78 15.10 8.14 1.45
C HIS A 78 13.99 8.97 2.11
N TYR A 79 12.85 8.36 2.38
CA TYR A 79 11.75 8.99 3.12
C TYR A 79 12.22 9.48 4.50
N HIS A 80 12.89 8.62 5.28
CA HIS A 80 13.47 8.97 6.58
C HIS A 80 14.38 10.20 6.49
N ARG A 81 15.31 10.23 5.53
CA ARG A 81 16.23 11.38 5.35
C ARG A 81 15.47 12.67 5.05
N HIS A 82 14.43 12.60 4.20
CA HIS A 82 13.64 13.77 3.85
C HIS A 82 12.83 14.27 5.05
N LEU A 83 12.20 13.35 5.79
CA LEU A 83 11.45 13.65 7.00
C LEU A 83 12.35 14.26 8.08
N GLN A 84 13.52 13.68 8.33
CA GLN A 84 14.51 14.19 9.28
C GLN A 84 14.91 15.63 8.93
N LYS A 85 15.16 15.90 7.65
CA LYS A 85 15.50 17.25 7.19
C LYS A 85 14.38 18.25 7.46
N LEU A 86 13.12 17.90 7.15
CA LEU A 86 11.97 18.78 7.39
C LEU A 86 11.78 19.09 8.89
N VAL A 87 11.90 18.08 9.75
CA VAL A 87 11.79 18.24 11.20
C VAL A 87 12.87 19.18 11.74
N GLN A 88 14.10 19.08 11.22
CA GLN A 88 15.20 19.97 11.57
C GLN A 88 15.00 21.39 11.06
N ASP A 89 14.64 21.55 9.78
CA ASP A 89 14.44 22.85 9.14
C ASP A 89 13.29 23.63 9.80
N MET A 90 12.27 22.94 10.32
CA MET A 90 11.15 23.54 11.03
C MET A 90 11.42 23.77 12.54
N GLY A 91 12.49 23.19 13.09
CA GLY A 91 12.84 23.34 14.51
C GLY A 91 11.89 22.62 15.47
N ILE A 92 11.11 21.64 15.00
CA ILE A 92 10.08 20.94 15.78
C ILE A 92 10.55 19.63 16.41
N ALA A 93 11.87 19.37 16.46
CA ALA A 93 12.42 18.11 16.99
C ALA A 93 11.92 17.76 18.41
N ASN A 94 11.56 18.76 19.21
CA ASN A 94 11.01 18.60 20.56
C ASN A 94 9.48 18.73 20.65
N ALA A 95 8.78 18.92 19.53
CA ALA A 95 7.33 19.12 19.47
C ALA A 95 6.63 17.86 18.93
N PRO A 96 5.99 17.04 19.79
CA PRO A 96 5.44 15.74 19.38
C PRO A 96 4.12 15.82 18.62
N VAL A 97 3.48 17.00 18.54
CA VAL A 97 2.11 17.16 18.03
C VAL A 97 1.93 16.63 16.59
N PHE A 98 2.98 16.75 15.78
CA PHE A 98 2.99 16.35 14.37
C PHE A 98 3.39 14.88 14.17
N ILE A 99 3.99 14.22 15.18
CA ILE A 99 4.42 12.82 15.07
C ILE A 99 3.22 11.93 14.78
N HIS A 100 2.14 12.09 15.55
CA HIS A 100 0.93 11.30 15.37
C HIS A 100 0.32 11.48 13.97
N GLN A 101 0.30 12.73 13.47
CA GLN A 101 -0.24 13.02 12.14
C GLN A 101 0.59 12.36 11.03
N VAL A 102 1.92 12.34 11.17
CA VAL A 102 2.80 11.65 10.22
C VAL A 102 2.66 10.13 10.34
N CYS A 103 2.46 9.57 11.53
CA CYS A 103 2.21 8.14 11.73
C CYS A 103 0.93 7.66 11.02
N GLU A 104 -0.14 8.46 11.00
CA GLU A 104 -1.41 8.09 10.37
C GLU A 104 -1.28 7.95 8.84
N VAL A 105 -0.40 8.74 8.21
CA VAL A 105 -0.19 8.73 6.75
C VAL A 105 0.91 7.77 6.30
N LEU A 106 1.61 7.12 7.24
CA LEU A 106 2.62 6.12 6.90
C LEU A 106 1.98 4.86 6.28
N PRO A 107 2.70 4.21 5.35
CA PRO A 107 2.34 2.87 4.90
C PRO A 107 2.18 1.89 6.05
N CYS A 108 1.24 0.96 5.91
CA CYS A 108 0.92 0.01 6.98
C CYS A 108 2.15 -0.80 7.40
N VAL A 109 2.94 -1.23 6.42
CA VAL A 109 4.17 -2.00 6.64
C VAL A 109 5.17 -1.26 7.53
N ILE A 110 5.39 0.04 7.29
CA ILE A 110 6.33 0.83 8.09
C ILE A 110 5.70 1.16 9.45
N ARG A 111 4.42 1.52 9.49
CA ARG A 111 3.71 1.83 10.73
C ARG A 111 3.75 0.67 11.72
N ASP A 112 3.59 -0.57 11.26
CA ASP A 112 3.64 -1.77 12.11
C ASP A 112 5.04 -2.05 12.68
N LEU A 113 6.09 -1.50 12.05
CA LEU A 113 7.48 -1.65 12.48
C LEU A 113 7.96 -0.48 13.34
N THR A 114 7.20 0.61 13.35
CA THR A 114 7.42 1.76 14.23
C THR A 114 6.63 1.64 15.52
N SER A 115 7.11 2.31 16.58
CA SER A 115 6.37 2.44 17.83
C SER A 115 5.00 3.08 17.59
N PRO A 116 3.90 2.54 18.17
CA PRO A 116 2.54 3.03 17.92
C PRO A 116 2.30 4.47 18.42
N ALA A 117 3.11 4.93 19.39
CA ALA A 117 3.07 6.29 19.91
C ALA A 117 4.50 6.74 20.28
N PRO A 118 5.31 7.18 19.30
CA PRO A 118 6.67 7.64 19.58
C PRO A 118 6.63 8.91 20.44
N ALA A 119 7.36 8.92 21.55
CA ALA A 119 7.39 10.06 22.45
C ALA A 119 8.17 11.25 21.87
N THR A 120 9.14 10.99 20.97
CA THR A 120 10.01 12.01 20.37
C THR A 120 10.24 11.72 18.90
N TRP A 121 10.59 12.77 18.15
CA TRP A 121 10.95 12.65 16.75
C TRP A 121 12.16 11.75 16.53
N THR A 122 13.13 11.75 17.45
CA THR A 122 14.32 10.89 17.37
C THR A 122 13.93 9.42 17.41
N VAL A 123 13.09 9.01 18.38
CA VAL A 123 12.63 7.62 18.48
C VAL A 123 11.88 7.21 17.22
N PHE A 124 10.99 8.08 16.72
CA PHE A 124 10.23 7.80 15.51
C PHE A 124 11.13 7.64 14.27
N LEU A 125 12.10 8.53 14.09
CA LEU A 125 13.02 8.49 12.96
C LEU A 125 13.94 7.28 13.03
N ASP A 126 14.46 6.95 14.22
CA ASP A 126 15.29 5.77 14.44
C ASP A 126 14.51 4.49 14.16
N ASP A 127 13.25 4.39 14.59
CA ASP A 127 12.38 3.24 14.28
C ASP A 127 12.24 3.02 12.76
N ILE A 128 12.06 4.08 11.97
CA ILE A 128 11.96 3.98 10.50
C ILE A 128 13.31 3.59 9.89
N LYS A 129 14.41 4.15 10.40
CA LYS A 129 15.77 3.94 9.87
C LYS A 129 16.28 2.54 10.17
N ASP A 130 16.00 2.03 11.36
CA ASP A 130 16.53 0.76 11.86
C ASP A 130 15.55 -0.41 11.62
N ALA A 131 14.41 -0.14 10.98
CA ALA A 131 13.47 -1.16 10.55
C ALA A 131 14.15 -2.22 9.66
N ASN A 132 13.90 -3.49 9.98
CA ASN A 132 14.53 -4.60 9.29
C ASN A 132 14.05 -4.70 7.83
N ILE A 133 15.00 -4.60 6.89
CA ILE A 133 14.73 -4.59 5.44
C ILE A 133 14.03 -5.88 4.98
N ASP A 134 14.47 -7.05 5.44
CA ASP A 134 13.90 -8.34 5.05
C ASP A 134 12.43 -8.41 5.49
N VAL A 135 12.15 -7.96 6.72
CA VAL A 135 10.78 -7.89 7.25
C VAL A 135 9.92 -6.89 6.47
N ILE A 136 10.47 -5.74 6.09
CA ILE A 136 9.77 -4.75 5.25
C ILE A 136 9.39 -5.39 3.91
N GLN A 137 10.33 -6.04 3.23
CA GLN A 137 10.08 -6.64 1.93
C GLN A 137 9.08 -7.79 2.00
N ASP A 138 9.17 -8.64 3.01
CA ASP A 138 8.24 -9.74 3.21
C ASP A 138 6.82 -9.24 3.51
N LYS A 139 6.68 -8.22 4.36
CA LYS A 139 5.37 -7.60 4.63
C LYS A 139 4.81 -6.86 3.40
N ALA A 140 5.64 -6.11 2.68
CA ALA A 140 5.23 -5.42 1.46
C ALA A 140 4.74 -6.41 0.39
N ARG A 141 5.43 -7.54 0.24
CA ARG A 141 5.01 -8.64 -0.64
C ARG A 141 3.66 -9.22 -0.22
N GLN A 142 3.49 -9.52 1.08
CA GLN A 142 2.23 -10.04 1.61
C GLN A 142 1.07 -9.08 1.38
N GLU A 143 1.25 -7.78 1.62
CA GLU A 143 0.19 -6.80 1.42
C GLU A 143 -0.16 -6.64 -0.08
N LYS A 144 0.84 -6.74 -0.96
CA LYS A 144 0.61 -6.76 -2.41
C LYS A 144 -0.18 -7.99 -2.85
N GLU A 145 0.21 -9.18 -2.39
CA GLU A 145 -0.50 -10.43 -2.69
C GLU A 145 -1.94 -10.40 -2.17
N LYS A 146 -2.15 -9.90 -0.95
CA LYS A 146 -3.48 -9.70 -0.34
C LYS A 146 -4.32 -8.73 -1.16
N LYS A 147 -3.78 -7.57 -1.53
CA LYS A 147 -4.45 -6.57 -2.38
C LYS A 147 -4.82 -7.14 -3.76
N GLU A 148 -3.96 -7.99 -4.33
CA GLU A 148 -4.26 -8.69 -5.59
C GLU A 148 -5.35 -9.76 -5.42
N ALA A 149 -5.31 -10.55 -4.34
CA ALA A 149 -6.34 -11.53 -4.03
C ALA A 149 -7.71 -10.88 -3.79
N GLU A 150 -7.75 -9.76 -3.06
CA GLU A 150 -8.95 -8.96 -2.84
C GLU A 150 -9.51 -8.39 -4.14
N LYS A 151 -8.65 -7.88 -5.04
CA LYS A 151 -9.09 -7.43 -6.38
C LYS A 151 -9.72 -8.56 -7.18
N VAL A 152 -9.12 -9.75 -7.18
CA VAL A 152 -9.66 -10.93 -7.88
C VAL A 152 -10.99 -11.36 -7.26
N GLN A 153 -11.09 -11.37 -5.94
CA GLN A 153 -12.33 -11.68 -5.23
C GLN A 153 -13.44 -10.67 -5.54
N ASN A 154 -13.15 -9.37 -5.45
CA ASN A 154 -14.10 -8.30 -5.74
C ASN A 154 -14.58 -8.35 -7.19
N LEU A 155 -13.69 -8.64 -8.15
CA LEU A 155 -14.06 -8.81 -9.54
C LEU A 155 -14.98 -10.02 -9.75
N ARG A 156 -14.75 -11.12 -9.01
CA ARG A 156 -15.62 -12.29 -9.04
C ARG A 156 -17.01 -11.98 -8.47
N ILE A 157 -17.08 -11.25 -7.36
CA ILE A 157 -18.34 -10.81 -6.74
C ILE A 157 -19.12 -9.93 -7.71
N ALA A 158 -18.50 -8.89 -8.28
CA ALA A 158 -19.14 -7.98 -9.23
C ALA A 158 -19.68 -8.71 -10.48
N LYS A 159 -18.96 -9.73 -10.97
CA LYS A 159 -19.43 -10.58 -12.09
C LYS A 159 -20.64 -11.44 -11.73
N LEU A 160 -20.76 -11.87 -10.48
CA LEU A 160 -21.90 -12.66 -10.00
C LEU A 160 -23.13 -11.77 -9.75
N GLU A 161 -22.93 -10.60 -9.15
CA GLU A 161 -23.98 -9.59 -8.97
C GLU A 161 -24.59 -9.18 -10.32
N ASN A 162 -23.76 -8.94 -11.33
CA ASN A 162 -24.23 -8.60 -12.68
C ASN A 162 -24.88 -9.78 -13.44
N ARG A 163 -24.74 -11.02 -12.94
CA ARG A 163 -25.35 -12.23 -13.51
C ARG A 163 -26.62 -12.68 -12.77
N GLN A 164 -26.90 -12.17 -11.58
CA GLN A 164 -28.21 -12.40 -10.96
C GLN A 164 -29.25 -11.64 -11.80
N MET A 165 -29.90 -12.36 -12.73
CA MET A 165 -31.31 -12.06 -12.99
C MET A 165 -32.01 -12.06 -11.64
N ASP A 166 -32.86 -11.05 -11.41
CA ASP A 166 -33.63 -10.93 -10.19
C ASP A 166 -34.22 -12.30 -9.85
N PRO A 167 -33.92 -12.88 -8.66
CA PRO A 167 -34.52 -14.15 -8.25
C PRO A 167 -36.06 -14.13 -8.39
N ILE A 168 -36.66 -12.93 -8.29
CA ILE A 168 -38.07 -12.69 -8.55
C ILE A 168 -38.43 -12.88 -10.02
N GLU A 169 -37.59 -12.46 -10.98
CA GLU A 169 -37.80 -12.70 -12.41
C GLU A 169 -37.67 -14.18 -12.77
N ILE A 170 -36.72 -14.91 -12.18
CA ILE A 170 -36.62 -16.37 -12.37
C ILE A 170 -37.88 -17.05 -11.80
N LEU A 171 -38.32 -16.67 -10.60
CA LEU A 171 -39.53 -17.20 -9.99
C LEU A 171 -40.78 -16.86 -10.84
N ARG A 172 -40.85 -15.64 -11.36
CA ARG A 172 -41.95 -15.14 -12.20
C ARG A 172 -42.00 -15.88 -13.53
N LEU A 173 -40.87 -16.10 -14.19
CA LEU A 173 -40.75 -16.95 -15.37
C LEU A 173 -41.19 -18.39 -15.05
N GLN A 174 -40.76 -18.95 -13.92
CA GLN A 174 -41.14 -20.31 -13.54
C GLN A 174 -42.64 -20.45 -13.24
N MET A 175 -43.26 -19.43 -12.64
CA MET A 175 -44.70 -19.39 -12.39
C MET A 175 -45.51 -19.21 -13.69
N GLN A 176 -45.02 -18.45 -14.67
CA GLN A 176 -45.67 -18.32 -15.98
C GLN A 176 -45.75 -19.65 -16.75
N HIS A 177 -44.82 -20.57 -16.48
CA HIS A 177 -44.78 -21.89 -17.13
C HIS A 177 -45.47 -22.98 -16.30
N THR A 178 -45.96 -22.66 -15.10
CA THR A 178 -46.68 -23.61 -14.24
C THR A 178 -48.17 -23.54 -14.53
N VAL A 179 -48.64 -24.35 -15.49
CA VAL A 179 -50.07 -24.58 -15.70
C VAL A 179 -50.57 -25.54 -14.62
N ILE A 180 -51.35 -25.01 -13.66
CA ILE A 180 -52.12 -25.83 -12.72
C ILE A 180 -53.30 -26.39 -13.52
N GLY A 181 -53.11 -27.58 -14.10
CA GLY A 181 -54.20 -28.34 -14.70
C GLY A 181 -55.21 -28.79 -13.63
N PRO A 182 -56.51 -28.88 -13.94
CA PRO A 182 -57.50 -29.40 -13.00
C PRO A 182 -57.20 -30.85 -12.66
N ILE A 183 -57.30 -31.17 -11.37
CA ILE A 183 -57.17 -32.52 -10.81
C ILE A 183 -58.31 -33.38 -11.36
N ASN A 184 -58.05 -34.16 -12.41
CA ASN A 184 -58.90 -35.29 -12.75
C ASN A 184 -58.32 -36.54 -12.08
N THR A 185 -58.98 -36.95 -11.00
CA THR A 185 -58.80 -38.24 -10.33
C THR A 185 -59.26 -39.36 -11.25
N SER A 186 -58.32 -40.15 -11.78
CA SER A 186 -58.57 -41.54 -12.16
C SER A 186 -57.25 -42.33 -12.19
N SER A 187 -57.05 -43.16 -11.16
CA SER A 187 -56.09 -44.27 -11.16
C SER A 187 -56.84 -45.59 -11.48
N PRO A 188 -56.17 -46.74 -11.70
CA PRO A 188 -55.67 -47.23 -12.99
C PRO A 188 -56.25 -48.64 -13.33
N PRO A 189 -55.86 -49.28 -14.44
CA PRO A 189 -55.87 -50.74 -14.49
C PRO A 189 -54.46 -51.33 -14.62
N SER A 190 -54.17 -52.22 -13.68
CA SER A 190 -53.02 -53.12 -13.61
C SER A 190 -53.23 -54.36 -14.47
N SER A 191 -52.19 -54.82 -15.18
CA SER A 191 -51.83 -56.22 -15.55
C SER A 191 -50.87 -56.15 -16.77
N ASN A 192 -49.76 -56.89 -16.91
CA ASN A 192 -49.38 -58.21 -16.44
C ASN A 192 -47.87 -58.38 -16.32
N MET A 193 -47.46 -59.32 -15.47
CA MET A 193 -46.11 -59.86 -15.32
C MET A 193 -45.77 -60.90 -16.40
N ASN A 194 -44.48 -61.02 -16.75
CA ASN A 194 -43.71 -62.29 -16.74
C ASN A 194 -42.22 -61.96 -16.99
N THR A 195 -41.28 -62.15 -16.06
CA THR A 195 -40.65 -63.39 -15.53
C THR A 195 -39.33 -63.72 -16.24
N ALA A 196 -38.21 -63.53 -15.54
CA ALA A 196 -37.02 -64.42 -15.39
C ALA A 196 -35.82 -63.60 -14.89
N LEU A 197 -35.40 -63.69 -13.60
CA LEU A 197 -34.40 -64.64 -13.06
C LEU A 197 -33.04 -64.52 -13.80
N ASN A 198 -31.88 -64.26 -13.17
CA ASN A 198 -31.45 -64.79 -11.88
C ASN A 198 -30.06 -64.23 -11.43
N GLN A 199 -29.91 -64.05 -10.10
CA GLN A 199 -28.74 -64.30 -9.22
C GLN A 199 -27.41 -63.51 -9.42
N SER A 200 -26.98 -62.66 -8.47
CA SER A 200 -26.32 -62.92 -7.15
C SER A 200 -24.81 -62.62 -7.26
N ALA A 201 -24.04 -62.08 -6.31
CA ALA A 201 -24.22 -61.69 -4.92
C ALA A 201 -23.00 -60.87 -4.44
N MET A 202 -23.08 -60.35 -3.20
CA MET A 202 -21.98 -59.95 -2.29
C MET A 202 -21.34 -58.58 -2.56
N GLN A 203 -21.05 -57.69 -1.61
CA GLN A 203 -21.12 -57.63 -0.14
C GLN A 203 -20.96 -56.14 0.24
N HIS A 204 -21.64 -55.67 1.30
CA HIS A 204 -21.29 -54.43 2.01
C HIS A 204 -20.33 -54.79 3.17
N PRO A 205 -19.44 -53.87 3.62
CA PRO A 205 -19.83 -53.05 4.76
C PRO A 205 -19.32 -51.58 4.75
N ARG A 206 -20.25 -50.68 5.11
CA ARG A 206 -20.19 -49.70 6.22
C ARG A 206 -18.87 -48.97 6.50
N GLY A 207 -18.87 -47.64 6.28
CA GLY A 207 -17.95 -46.67 6.90
C GLY A 207 -18.46 -45.24 6.74
N GLN A 208 -18.74 -44.57 7.85
CA GLN A 208 -19.38 -43.24 7.97
C GLN A 208 -18.46 -42.06 7.57
N PRO A 209 -19.03 -40.87 7.24
CA PRO A 209 -18.35 -39.57 7.32
C PRO A 209 -18.61 -38.89 8.70
N PRO A 210 -18.24 -37.62 8.95
CA PRO A 210 -16.98 -36.88 8.80
C PRO A 210 -16.41 -36.46 10.19
N THR A 211 -15.16 -36.00 10.27
CA THR A 211 -14.61 -35.43 11.53
C THR A 211 -14.20 -33.96 11.36
N GLN A 212 -15.02 -33.07 11.92
CA GLN A 212 -14.63 -31.75 12.43
C GLN A 212 -14.06 -31.90 13.86
N LYS A 213 -13.00 -31.15 14.18
CA LYS A 213 -12.63 -30.67 15.53
C LYS A 213 -11.69 -29.47 15.34
N ASN A 214 -12.17 -28.23 15.49
CA ASN A 214 -12.22 -27.42 16.73
C ASN A 214 -10.84 -27.26 17.37
N LYS A 215 -10.20 -26.07 17.28
CA LYS A 215 -10.38 -24.88 18.16
C LYS A 215 -10.21 -25.25 19.65
N THR A 216 -9.04 -24.93 20.18
CA THR A 216 -8.68 -24.89 21.61
C THR A 216 -8.03 -23.53 21.82
N GLN A 217 -8.75 -22.54 22.36
CA GLN A 217 -8.72 -22.14 23.78
C GLN A 217 -7.34 -21.65 24.21
N CYS A 218 -7.09 -20.34 24.04
CA CYS A 218 -6.07 -19.60 24.76
C CYS A 218 -6.72 -19.01 26.00
N GLU A 219 -6.42 -19.60 27.16
CA GLU A 219 -6.80 -19.11 28.48
C GLU A 219 -5.51 -18.88 29.28
N LEU A 220 -5.41 -17.66 29.82
CA LEU A 220 -4.68 -17.25 31.04
C LEU A 220 -3.26 -17.77 31.26
N MET A 221 -2.28 -16.87 31.09
CA MET A 221 -1.24 -16.61 32.10
C MET A 221 -0.45 -15.36 31.72
N LEU A 222 -0.51 -14.33 32.56
CA LEU A 222 0.65 -13.58 33.09
C LEU A 222 0.16 -12.37 33.91
N MET A 223 -0.10 -12.64 35.20
CA MET A 223 0.26 -11.71 36.26
C MET A 223 1.38 -12.40 37.06
N SER A 224 2.58 -11.84 37.02
CA SER A 224 3.58 -11.78 38.09
C SER A 224 4.64 -10.77 37.68
#